data_AF-A0A353T4M6-F1
#
_entry.id   AF-A0A353T4M6-F1
#
_cell.length_a   1.000
_cell.length_b   1.000
_cell.length_c   1.000
_cell.angle_alpha   90.00
_cell.angle_beta   90.00
_cell.angle_gamma   90.00
#
_symmetry.space_group_name_H-M   'P 1'
#
loop_
_entity.id
_entity.type
_entity.pdbx_description
1 polymer ?
#
loop_
_entity_poly.entity_id
_entity_poly.type
_entity_poly.pdbx_seq_one_letter_code
_entity_poly.pdbx_strand_id
1 'polypeptide(L)'
;MQGQVDIITGTFGKALGGAGGGFVAGRKSLIDLCVQASRPHLFSNSLPPVLTAIAGTALEYLEVHPEIVRSLREKTRYFRKQLKDRGLDILEGDSAIIPIMIYDAPKAVRLANQLFEH
;
A
#
# COMPACT_ATOMS: atom_id res chain seq x y z
N MET A 1 -12.15 -9.58 9.89
CA MET A 1 -10.77 -10.11 9.79
C MET A 1 -10.11 -10.35 11.13
N GLN A 2 -10.28 -9.47 12.13
CA GLN A 2 -9.70 -9.70 13.46
C GLN A 2 -10.20 -11.05 14.03
N GLY A 3 -9.26 -11.93 14.40
CA GLY A 3 -9.54 -13.29 14.87
C GLY A 3 -9.82 -14.34 13.79
N GLN A 4 -9.83 -13.98 12.50
CA GLN A 4 -10.11 -14.89 11.38
C GLN A 4 -8.88 -15.21 10.52
N VAL A 5 -7.75 -14.52 10.77
CA VAL A 5 -6.51 -14.64 9.99
C VAL A 5 -5.36 -14.95 10.94
N ASP A 6 -4.61 -16.02 10.67
CA ASP A 6 -3.49 -16.44 11.52
C ASP A 6 -2.20 -15.66 11.28
N ILE A 7 -2.00 -15.16 10.06
CA ILE A 7 -0.81 -14.41 9.64
C ILE A 7 -1.22 -13.20 8.79
N ILE A 8 -0.75 -12.02 9.18
CA ILE A 8 -0.85 -10.80 8.39
C ILE A 8 0.55 -10.41 7.95
N THR A 9 0.75 -10.23 6.66
CA THR A 9 1.99 -9.68 6.11
C THR A 9 1.73 -8.30 5.53
N GLY A 10 2.76 -7.46 5.54
CA GLY A 10 2.65 -6.11 5.00
C GLY A 10 4.00 -5.45 4.76
N THR A 11 3.94 -4.22 4.28
CA THR A 11 5.12 -3.41 3.97
C THR A 11 5.02 -2.05 4.63
N PHE A 12 6.15 -1.55 5.11
CA PHE A 12 6.29 -0.17 5.57
C PHE A 12 6.53 0.80 4.38
N GLY A 13 6.95 0.27 3.22
CA GLY A 13 7.42 1.06 2.07
C GLY A 13 6.33 1.67 1.19
N LYS A 14 5.07 1.71 1.63
CA LYS A 14 3.95 2.29 0.88
C LYS A 14 3.26 3.39 1.68
N ALA A 15 2.07 3.09 2.22
CA ALA A 15 1.23 4.05 2.93
C ALA A 15 1.86 4.59 4.23
N LEU A 16 2.90 3.94 4.75
CA LEU A 16 3.55 4.27 6.03
C LEU A 16 4.81 5.12 5.82
N GLY A 17 4.70 6.14 4.97
CA GLY A 17 5.77 7.12 4.74
C GLY A 17 6.96 6.59 3.95
N GLY A 18 6.81 5.48 3.22
CA GLY A 18 7.89 4.92 2.41
C GLY A 18 9.06 4.35 3.21
N ALA A 19 8.89 4.12 4.52
CA ALA A 19 9.90 3.47 5.34
C ALA A 19 10.20 2.07 4.76
N GLY A 20 11.41 1.84 4.27
CA GLY A 20 11.78 0.54 3.70
C GLY A 20 11.52 -0.61 4.68
N GLY A 21 11.12 -1.77 4.17
CA GLY A 21 10.93 -3.00 4.97
C GLY A 21 9.54 -3.62 4.86
N GLY A 22 9.36 -4.69 5.64
CA GLY A 22 8.12 -5.43 5.74
C GLY A 22 7.97 -6.13 7.08
N PHE A 23 6.78 -6.64 7.34
CA PHE A 23 6.46 -7.29 8.61
C PHE A 23 5.63 -8.54 8.40
N VAL A 24 5.70 -9.42 9.40
CA VAL A 24 4.80 -10.55 9.61
C VAL A 24 4.24 -10.38 11.01
N ALA A 25 2.92 -10.35 11.13
CA ALA A 25 2.20 -10.27 12.39
C ALA A 25 1.33 -11.53 12.54
N GLY A 26 1.30 -12.07 13.76
CA GLY A 26 0.59 -13.31 14.06
C GLY A 26 0.75 -13.66 15.53
N ARG A 27 0.37 -14.89 15.91
CA ARG A 27 0.54 -15.37 17.29
C ARG A 27 2.02 -15.44 17.65
N LYS A 28 2.34 -15.23 18.93
CA LYS A 28 3.72 -15.20 19.41
C LYS A 28 4.52 -16.46 19.01
N SER A 29 3.97 -17.66 19.19
CA SER A 29 4.63 -18.92 18.82
C SER A 29 5.00 -19.00 17.33
N LEU A 30 4.19 -18.40 16.47
CA LEU A 30 4.43 -18.34 15.04
C LEU A 30 5.58 -17.37 14.72
N ILE A 31 5.56 -16.19 15.33
CA ILE A 31 6.63 -15.20 15.16
C ILE A 31 7.96 -15.73 15.69
N ASP A 32 7.96 -16.39 16.86
CA ASP A 32 9.16 -17.00 17.43
C ASP A 32 9.75 -18.06 16.50
N LEU A 33 8.91 -18.89 15.86
CA LEU A 33 9.35 -19.83 14.84
C LEU A 33 9.93 -19.11 13.61
N CYS A 34 9.27 -18.06 13.11
CA CYS A 34 9.77 -17.27 11.99
C CYS A 34 11.13 -16.66 12.29
N VAL A 35 11.34 -16.11 13.49
CA VAL A 35 12.64 -15.55 13.91
C VAL A 35 13.73 -16.62 13.90
N GLN A 36 13.43 -17.86 14.31
CA GLN A 36 14.40 -18.96 14.37
C GLN A 36 14.65 -19.69 13.04
N ALA A 37 13.70 -19.65 12.09
CA ALA A 37 13.76 -20.47 10.87
C ALA A 37 13.85 -19.66 9.57
N SER A 38 13.45 -18.38 9.57
CA SER A 38 13.38 -17.56 8.36
C SER A 38 14.77 -17.13 7.90
N ARG A 39 15.28 -17.73 6.81
CA ARG A 39 16.56 -17.36 6.20
C ARG A 39 16.65 -15.86 5.85
N PRO A 40 15.62 -15.22 5.25
CA PRO A 40 15.66 -13.78 4.98
C PRO A 40 15.77 -12.90 6.23
N HIS A 41 15.32 -13.39 7.39
CA HIS A 41 15.46 -12.69 8.66
C HIS A 41 16.82 -12.94 9.31
N LEU A 42 17.26 -14.20 9.34
CA LEU A 42 18.50 -14.63 10.00
C LEU A 42 19.79 -14.16 9.30
N PHE A 43 19.75 -14.08 7.97
CA PHE A 43 20.94 -13.77 7.15
C PHE A 43 20.86 -12.39 6.51
N SER A 44 20.17 -11.45 7.15
CA SER A 44 20.05 -10.06 6.71
C SER A 44 20.25 -9.10 7.88
N ASN A 45 20.66 -7.87 7.57
CA ASN A 45 20.82 -6.84 8.59
C ASN A 45 19.45 -6.33 9.05
N SER A 46 19.36 -5.98 10.33
CA SER A 46 18.19 -5.28 10.88
C SER A 46 17.93 -3.97 10.15
N LEU A 47 16.67 -3.53 10.16
CA LEU A 47 16.29 -2.22 9.63
C LEU A 47 17.07 -1.10 10.36
N PRO A 48 17.58 -0.09 9.62
CA PRO A 48 18.14 1.11 10.23
C PRO A 48 17.18 1.73 11.25
N PRO A 49 17.65 2.19 12.43
CA PRO A 49 16.79 2.76 13.46
C PRO A 49 15.85 3.87 12.97
N VAL A 50 16.31 4.70 12.05
CA VAL A 50 15.51 5.78 11.45
C VAL A 50 14.29 5.25 10.69
N LEU A 51 14.41 4.13 9.97
CA LEU A 51 13.29 3.55 9.23
C LEU A 51 12.25 2.97 10.18
N THR A 52 12.70 2.32 11.25
CA THR A 52 11.80 1.79 12.29
C THR A 52 11.06 2.93 13.01
N ALA A 53 11.74 4.05 13.30
CA ALA A 53 11.12 5.23 13.89
C ALA A 53 10.05 5.86 12.97
N ILE A 54 10.37 6.05 11.68
CA ILE A 54 9.39 6.56 10.69
C ILE A 54 8.17 5.65 10.62
N ALA A 55 8.38 4.33 10.52
CA ALA A 55 7.28 3.37 10.44
C ALA A 55 6.40 3.39 11.71
N GLY A 56 7.02 3.44 12.89
CA GLY A 56 6.32 3.54 14.18
C GLY A 56 5.49 4.82 14.28
N THR A 57 6.09 5.99 14.03
CA THR A 57 5.38 7.27 14.05
C THR A 57 4.27 7.32 13.00
N ALA A 58 4.47 6.78 11.79
CA ALA A 58 3.43 6.75 10.77
C ALA A 58 2.22 5.90 11.17
N LEU A 59 2.45 4.77 11.85
CA LEU A 59 1.37 3.94 12.40
C LEU A 59 0.59 4.69 13.48
N GLU A 60 1.28 5.23 14.49
CA GLU A 60 0.68 6.01 15.57
C GLU A 60 -0.12 7.20 15.03
N TYR A 61 0.44 7.90 14.04
CA TYR A 61 -0.21 9.03 13.40
C TYR A 61 -1.50 8.62 12.69
N LEU A 62 -1.50 7.52 11.93
CA LEU A 62 -2.69 7.03 11.22
C LEU A 62 -3.77 6.52 12.18
N GLU A 63 -3.40 5.97 13.34
CA GLU A 63 -4.37 5.52 14.34
C GLU A 63 -5.18 6.69 14.92
N VAL A 64 -4.55 7.84 15.13
CA VAL A 64 -5.21 9.03 15.70
C VAL A 64 -5.78 10.00 14.65
N HIS A 65 -5.48 9.80 13.36
CA HIS A 65 -5.97 10.61 12.22
C HIS A 65 -6.77 9.79 11.20
N PRO A 66 -7.91 9.17 11.58
CA PRO A 66 -8.71 8.33 10.68
C PRO A 66 -9.31 9.10 9.49
N GLU A 67 -9.40 10.43 9.58
CA GLU A 67 -9.86 11.31 8.51
C GLU A 67 -8.97 11.26 7.26
N ILE A 68 -7.69 10.89 7.39
CA ILE A 68 -6.78 10.72 6.24
C ILE A 68 -7.29 9.60 5.34
N VAL A 69 -7.63 8.45 5.92
CA VAL A 69 -8.18 7.30 5.19
C VAL A 69 -9.57 7.62 4.64
N ARG A 70 -10.39 8.36 5.40
CA ARG A 70 -11.72 8.82 4.93
C ARG A 70 -11.60 9.72 3.71
N SER A 71 -10.72 10.72 3.77
CA SER A 71 -10.45 11.67 2.68
C SER A 71 -9.93 10.94 1.43
N LEU A 72 -9.03 9.97 1.60
CA LEU A 72 -8.56 9.11 0.50
C LEU A 72 -9.75 8.42 -0.19
N ARG A 73 -10.63 7.77 0.58
CA ARG A 73 -11.80 7.07 0.03
C ARG A 73 -12.76 8.02 -0.68
N GLU A 74 -12.97 9.22 -0.16
CA GLU A 74 -13.81 10.25 -0.80
C GLU A 74 -13.22 10.71 -2.14
N LYS A 75 -11.92 11.03 -2.16
CA LYS A 75 -11.20 11.44 -3.38
C LYS A 75 -11.22 10.33 -4.44
N THR A 76 -10.98 9.08 -4.04
CA THR A 76 -11.04 7.93 -4.94
C THR A 76 -12.44 7.75 -5.53
N ARG A 77 -13.51 7.85 -4.73
CA ARG A 77 -14.90 7.78 -5.24
C ARG A 77 -15.21 8.91 -6.22
N TYR A 78 -14.83 10.14 -5.87
CA TYR A 78 -15.01 11.29 -6.74
C TYR A 78 -14.29 11.09 -8.07
N PHE A 79 -13.01 10.73 -8.05
CA PHE A 79 -12.22 10.56 -9.26
C PHE A 79 -12.76 9.42 -10.14
N ARG A 80 -13.12 8.26 -9.55
CA ARG A 80 -13.78 7.17 -10.28
C ARG A 80 -15.05 7.62 -10.99
N LYS A 81 -15.94 8.35 -10.29
CA LYS A 81 -17.15 8.91 -10.89
C LYS A 81 -16.81 9.81 -12.08
N GLN A 82 -15.88 10.74 -11.89
CA GLN A 82 -15.50 11.70 -12.93
C GLN A 82 -14.89 11.05 -14.18
N LEU A 83 -14.14 9.94 -14.03
CA LEU A 83 -13.59 9.17 -15.14
C LEU A 83 -14.71 8.42 -15.91
N LYS A 84 -15.62 7.75 -15.19
CA LYS A 84 -16.74 7.04 -15.80
C LYS A 84 -17.70 7.99 -16.54
N ASP A 85 -18.03 9.13 -15.94
CA ASP A 85 -18.90 10.14 -16.55
C ASP A 85 -18.30 10.71 -17.85
N ARG A 86 -16.97 10.63 -18.02
CA ARG A 86 -16.24 11.02 -19.23
C ARG A 86 -16.07 9.87 -20.24
N GLY A 87 -16.66 8.70 -19.96
CA GLY A 87 -16.61 7.53 -20.83
C GLY A 87 -15.28 6.79 -20.83
N LEU A 88 -14.41 7.02 -19.83
CA LEU A 88 -13.16 6.26 -19.71
C LEU A 88 -13.42 4.87 -19.13
N ASP A 89 -12.80 3.87 -19.74
CA ASP A 89 -12.85 2.51 -19.24
C ASP A 89 -11.94 2.36 -18.01
N ILE A 90 -12.54 2.05 -16.87
CA ILE A 90 -11.83 1.80 -15.62
C ILE A 90 -12.30 0.49 -15.01
N LEU A 91 -11.38 -0.25 -14.39
CA LEU A 91 -11.77 -1.45 -13.66
C LEU A 91 -12.62 -1.09 -12.44
N GLU A 92 -13.70 -1.85 -12.24
CA GLU A 92 -14.57 -1.75 -11.08
C GLU A 92 -13.79 -2.03 -9.79
N GLY A 93 -14.22 -1.39 -8.70
CA GLY A 93 -13.62 -1.58 -7.38
C GLY A 93 -13.67 -0.33 -6.50
N ASP A 94 -13.27 -0.50 -5.26
CA ASP A 94 -13.28 0.52 -4.20
C ASP A 94 -11.88 0.83 -3.64
N SER A 95 -10.85 0.23 -4.23
CA SER A 95 -9.46 0.47 -3.83
C SER A 95 -8.97 1.86 -4.26
N ALA A 96 -7.94 2.35 -3.57
CA ALA A 96 -7.27 3.61 -3.89
C ALA A 96 -6.52 3.62 -5.24
N ILE A 97 -6.34 2.44 -5.86
CA ILE A 97 -5.75 2.30 -7.19
C ILE A 97 -6.88 2.30 -8.22
N ILE A 98 -6.78 3.15 -9.25
CA ILE A 98 -7.80 3.29 -10.30
C ILE A 98 -7.15 3.02 -11.66
N PRO A 99 -7.20 1.77 -12.16
CA PRO A 99 -6.65 1.41 -13.46
C PRO A 99 -7.53 1.95 -14.58
N ILE A 100 -6.95 2.76 -15.48
CA ILE A 100 -7.60 3.21 -16.72
C ILE A 100 -7.12 2.30 -17.86
N MET A 101 -8.05 1.66 -18.55
CA MET A 101 -7.75 0.60 -19.49
C MET A 101 -7.62 1.12 -20.92
N ILE A 102 -6.39 1.09 -21.44
CA ILE A 102 -6.08 1.52 -22.82
C ILE A 102 -5.98 0.33 -23.78
N TYR A 103 -5.68 -0.86 -23.25
CA TYR A 103 -5.50 -2.15 -23.96
C TYR A 103 -4.44 -2.19 -25.08
N ASP A 104 -3.80 -1.06 -25.39
CA ASP A 104 -2.66 -0.96 -26.31
C ASP A 104 -1.46 -0.35 -25.57
N ALA A 105 -0.40 -1.14 -25.40
CA ALA A 105 0.76 -0.74 -24.61
C ALA A 105 1.53 0.46 -25.22
N PRO A 106 1.87 0.49 -26.53
CA PRO A 106 2.50 1.66 -27.14
C PRO A 106 1.69 2.95 -27.00
N LYS A 107 0.36 2.86 -27.18
CA LYS A 107 -0.56 3.99 -27.00
C LYS A 107 -0.62 4.43 -25.55
N ALA A 108 -0.65 3.51 -24.59
CA ALA A 108 -0.63 3.83 -23.16
C ALA A 108 0.64 4.60 -22.77
N VAL A 109 1.80 4.19 -23.28
CA VAL A 109 3.08 4.90 -23.05
C VAL A 109 3.06 6.30 -23.67
N ARG A 110 2.60 6.44 -24.92
CA ARG A 110 2.48 7.77 -25.56
C ARG A 110 1.55 8.70 -24.78
N LEU A 111 0.40 8.19 -24.34
CA LEU A 111 -0.55 8.95 -23.53
C LEU A 111 0.07 9.37 -22.19
N ALA A 112 0.80 8.46 -21.52
CA ALA A 112 1.48 8.77 -20.27
C ALA A 112 2.54 9.87 -20.44
N ASN A 113 3.31 9.85 -21.54
CA ASN A 113 4.28 10.91 -21.85
C ASN A 113 3.59 12.25 -22.10
N GLN A 114 2.51 12.27 -22.89
CA GLN A 114 1.74 13.48 -23.13
C GLN A 114 1.14 14.06 -21.84
N LEU A 115 0.66 13.20 -20.93
CA LEU A 115 0.16 13.63 -19.62
C LEU A 115 1.27 14.14 -18.69
N PHE A 116 2.51 13.71 -18.87
CA PHE A 116 3.66 14.15 -18.07
C PHE A 116 4.24 15.48 -18.55
N GLU A 117 4.15 15.77 -19.85
CA GLU A 117 4.65 17.02 -20.46
C GLU A 117 3.73 18.23 -20.23
N HIS A 118 2.50 18.01 -19.73
CA HIS A 118 1.50 19.03 -19.42
C HIS A 118 1.29 19.19 -17.92
#